data_AF-A0A0R2CH22-F1
#
_entry.id   AF-A0A0R2CH22-F1
#
_cell.length_a   1.000
_cell.length_b   1.000
_cell.length_c   1.000
_cell.angle_alpha   90.00
_cell.angle_beta   90.00
_cell.angle_gamma   90.00
#
_symmetry.space_group_name_H-M   'P 1'
#
loop_
_entity.id
_entity.type
_entity.pdbx_description
1 polymer ?
#
loop_
_entity_poly.entity_id
_entity_poly.type
_entity_poly.pdbx_seq_one_letter_code
_entity_poly.pdbx_strand_id
1 'polypeptide(L)'
;MDYQNYVLMLKAMADPNRLKIIDLLSCGSLCACDILEHFDFSQPTLSHHMKVLQNAGIVTARKEGKWQHYTLQAEFTAKFRQGTELLLASNEECVCHGDDCIDQQTSHSRKVVITNEKS
;
A
#
# COMPACT_ATOMS: atom_id res chain seq x y z
N MET A 1 -4.46 9.54 -11.56
CA MET A 1 -3.61 8.88 -10.53
C MET A 1 -2.12 9.29 -10.65
N ASP A 2 -1.41 9.57 -9.54
CA ASP A 2 0.05 9.78 -9.53
C ASP A 2 0.81 8.45 -9.29
N TYR A 3 1.39 7.90 -10.36
CA TYR A 3 2.10 6.63 -10.32
C TYR A 3 3.41 6.67 -9.51
N GLN A 4 4.11 7.81 -9.48
CA GLN A 4 5.40 7.90 -8.80
C GLN A 4 5.20 7.83 -7.28
N ASN A 5 4.26 8.62 -6.76
CA ASN A 5 3.90 8.57 -5.34
C ASN A 5 3.33 7.19 -4.95
N TYR A 6 2.55 6.55 -5.82
CA TYR A 6 2.01 5.22 -5.56
C TYR A 6 3.10 4.13 -5.46
N VAL A 7 4.09 4.18 -6.35
CA VAL A 7 5.26 3.29 -6.31
C VAL A 7 6.06 3.48 -5.02
N LEU A 8 6.21 4.71 -4.52
CA LEU A 8 6.89 4.96 -3.25
C LEU A 8 6.18 4.31 -2.06
N MET A 9 4.84 4.41 -2.01
CA MET A 9 4.03 3.74 -0.98
C MET A 9 4.21 2.22 -1.04
N LEU A 10 4.08 1.63 -2.24
CA LEU A 10 4.24 0.18 -2.42
C LEU A 10 5.64 -0.31 -2.04
N LYS A 11 6.71 0.41 -2.43
CA LYS A 11 8.09 0.07 -2.06
C LYS A 11 8.30 0.12 -0.55
N ALA A 12 7.73 1.11 0.12
CA ALA A 12 7.79 1.21 1.58
C ALA A 12 7.03 0.06 2.26
N MET A 13 5.97 -0.47 1.66
CA MET A 13 5.24 -1.63 2.18
C MET A 13 5.86 -2.97 1.79
N ALA A 14 6.68 -3.07 0.72
CA ALA A 14 7.23 -4.30 0.17
C ALA A 14 8.34 -4.93 1.03
N ASP A 15 8.05 -5.19 2.30
CA ASP A 15 8.87 -5.93 3.26
C ASP A 15 7.95 -6.63 4.26
N PRO A 16 8.18 -7.92 4.55
CA PRO A 16 7.30 -8.69 5.42
C PRO A 16 7.15 -8.11 6.83
N ASN A 17 8.21 -7.56 7.41
CA ASN A 17 8.17 -6.98 8.75
C ASN A 17 7.41 -5.66 8.73
N ARG A 18 7.58 -4.83 7.69
CA ARG A 18 6.83 -3.57 7.53
C ARG A 18 5.34 -3.82 7.35
N LEU A 19 4.94 -4.85 6.60
CA LEU A 19 3.52 -5.23 6.51
C LEU A 19 2.95 -5.67 7.86
N LYS A 20 3.68 -6.51 8.61
CA LYS A 20 3.26 -6.91 9.97
C LYS A 20 3.14 -5.71 10.91
N ILE A 21 4.06 -4.75 10.83
CA ILE A 21 3.99 -3.49 11.59
C ILE A 21 2.72 -2.72 11.24
N ILE A 22 2.41 -2.57 9.94
CA ILE A 22 1.21 -1.88 9.47
C ILE A 22 -0.05 -2.59 9.98
N ASP A 23 -0.06 -3.92 9.93
CA ASP A 23 -1.17 -4.75 10.44
C ASP A 23 -1.38 -4.54 11.95
N LEU A 24 -0.31 -4.58 12.77
CA LEU A 24 -0.38 -4.26 14.20
C LEU A 24 -0.94 -2.86 14.46
N LEU A 25 -0.47 -1.86 13.70
CA LEU A 25 -0.91 -0.47 13.84
C LEU A 25 -2.32 -0.20 13.28
N SER A 26 -2.88 -1.14 12.52
CA SER A 26 -4.27 -1.07 12.08
C SER A 26 -5.26 -1.25 13.24
N CYS A 27 -4.83 -1.92 14.31
CA CYS A 27 -5.60 -2.11 15.54
C CYS A 27 -5.53 -0.92 16.50
N GLY A 28 -4.61 0.02 16.30
CA GLY A 28 -4.48 1.20 17.16
C GLY A 28 -3.04 1.75 17.23
N SER A 29 -2.85 2.70 18.15
CA SER A 29 -1.54 3.29 18.42
C SER A 29 -0.74 2.43 19.40
N LEU A 30 0.53 2.15 19.10
CA LEU A 30 1.41 1.30 19.92
C LEU A 30 2.74 1.99 20.18
N CYS A 31 3.36 1.74 21.35
CA CYS A 31 4.72 2.21 21.60
C CYS A 31 5.74 1.38 20.81
N ALA A 32 6.94 1.94 20.60
CA ALA A 32 8.06 1.21 20.01
C ALA A 32 8.36 -0.12 20.76
N CYS A 33 8.19 -0.11 22.08
CA CYS A 33 8.34 -1.26 22.97
C CYS A 33 7.37 -2.39 22.60
N ASP A 34 6.06 -2.11 22.63
CA ASP A 34 5.00 -3.07 22.32
C ASP A 34 5.17 -3.64 20.91
N ILE A 35 5.55 -2.81 19.94
CA ILE A 35 5.80 -3.28 18.57
C ILE A 35 6.96 -4.28 18.54
N LEU A 36 8.07 -3.99 19.24
CA LEU A 36 9.25 -4.86 19.30
C LEU A 36 8.94 -6.24 19.89
N GLU A 37 7.97 -6.37 20.78
CA GLU A 37 7.57 -7.67 21.36
C GLU A 37 7.05 -8.67 20.32
N HIS A 38 6.65 -8.20 19.14
CA HIS A 38 6.16 -9.03 18.04
C HIS A 38 7.24 -9.46 17.03
N PHE A 39 8.51 -9.08 17.23
CA PHE A 39 9.59 -9.33 16.26
C PHE A 39 10.89 -9.80 16.90
N ASP A 40 11.59 -10.68 16.18
CA ASP A 40 12.92 -11.21 16.57
C ASP A 40 14.08 -10.29 16.15
N PHE A 41 13.86 -8.99 16.00
CA PHE A 41 14.89 -8.02 15.60
C PHE A 41 15.20 -6.98 16.67
N SER A 42 16.31 -6.27 16.46
CA SER A 42 16.78 -5.23 17.38
C SER A 42 16.03 -3.89 17.25
N GLN A 43 16.10 -3.06 18.27
CA GLN A 43 15.53 -1.70 18.26
C GLN A 43 16.08 -0.78 17.14
N PRO A 44 17.38 -0.84 16.77
CA PRO A 44 17.89 -0.17 15.57
C PRO A 44 17.17 -0.59 14.28
N THR A 45 16.88 -1.89 14.14
CA THR A 45 16.14 -2.44 12.99
C THR A 45 14.70 -1.92 12.97
N LEU A 46 14.01 -1.91 14.13
CA LEU A 46 12.68 -1.30 14.23
C LEU A 46 12.71 0.16 13.79
N SER A 47 13.67 0.93 14.31
CA SER A 47 13.80 2.36 14.01
C SER A 47 14.01 2.61 12.52
N HIS A 48 14.76 1.74 11.84
CA HIS A 48 14.92 1.78 10.39
C HIS A 48 13.59 1.54 9.67
N HIS A 49 12.84 0.49 10.02
CA HIS A 49 11.52 0.22 9.46
C HIS A 49 10.57 1.40 9.67
N MET A 50 10.51 1.95 10.88
CA MET A 50 9.67 3.10 11.22
C MET A 50 10.05 4.35 10.44
N LYS A 51 11.34 4.58 10.19
CA LYS A 51 11.79 5.73 9.39
C LYS A 51 11.37 5.59 7.93
N VAL A 52 11.47 4.40 7.35
CA VAL A 52 10.99 4.12 5.99
C VAL A 52 9.49 4.36 5.89
N LEU A 53 8.70 3.85 6.84
CA LEU A 53 7.25 4.01 6.87
C LEU A 53 6.83 5.47 7.10
N GLN A 54 7.54 6.22 7.96
CA GLN A 54 7.29 7.65 8.18
C GLN A 54 7.59 8.49 6.94
N ASN A 55 8.73 8.23 6.28
CA ASN A 55 9.12 8.95 5.06
C ASN A 55 8.13 8.74 3.91
N ALA A 56 7.46 7.57 3.88
CA ALA A 56 6.41 7.27 2.92
C ALA A 56 5.02 7.78 3.33
N GLY A 57 4.90 8.45 4.48
CA GLY A 57 3.62 8.94 5.01
C GLY A 57 2.67 7.85 5.50
N ILE A 58 3.16 6.63 5.73
CA ILE A 58 2.32 5.49 6.14
C ILE A 58 1.98 5.59 7.63
N VAL A 59 2.95 5.97 8.46
CA VAL A 59 2.79 6.09 9.91
C VAL A 59 3.21 7.47 10.41
N THR A 60 2.65 7.90 11.54
CA THR A 60 3.15 9.04 12.32
C THR A 60 3.79 8.56 13.60
N ALA A 61 4.79 9.28 14.08
CA ALA A 61 5.34 9.11 15.41
C ALA A 61 4.94 10.30 16.30
N ARG A 62 4.49 10.03 17.52
CA ARG A 62 4.26 11.03 18.57
C ARG A 62 5.03 10.65 19.82
N LYS A 63 5.72 11.62 20.40
CA LYS A 63 6.38 11.43 21.69
C LYS A 63 5.35 11.54 22.82
N GLU A 64 5.20 10.47 23.59
CA GLU A 64 4.38 10.45 24.80
C GLU A 64 5.27 10.03 25.99
N GLY A 65 5.59 11.02 26.84
CA GLY A 65 6.55 10.83 27.92
C GLY A 65 7.94 10.47 27.41
N LYS A 66 8.43 9.28 27.80
CA LYS A 66 9.74 8.75 27.40
C LYS A 66 9.70 7.96 26.10
N TRP A 67 8.52 7.58 25.62
CA TRP A 67 8.35 6.62 24.54
C TRP A 67 7.82 7.28 23.26
N GLN A 68 8.12 6.66 22.13
CA GLN A 68 7.53 7.02 20.83
C GLN A 68 6.36 6.09 20.57
N HIS A 69 5.21 6.68 20.28
CA HIS A 69 4.00 5.99 19.86
C HIS A 69 3.82 6.16 18.36
N TYR A 70 3.54 5.05 17.69
CA TYR A 70 3.30 5.01 16.26
C TYR A 70 1.82 4.78 15.99
N THR A 71 1.31 5.42 14.95
CA THR A 71 -0.09 5.28 14.52
C THR A 71 -0.13 5.24 13.01
N LEU A 72 -0.99 4.39 12.45
CA LEU A 72 -1.25 4.36 11.02
C LEU A 72 -1.95 5.65 10.58
N GLN A 73 -1.48 6.26 9.48
CA GLN A 73 -2.10 7.49 8.97
C GLN A 73 -3.44 7.20 8.28
N ALA A 74 -4.48 7.91 8.71
CA ALA A 74 -5.80 7.84 8.09
C ALA A 74 -5.76 8.29 6.61
N GLU A 75 -4.98 9.34 6.32
CA GLU A 75 -4.80 9.86 4.96
C GLU A 75 -4.14 8.82 4.05
N PHE A 76 -3.09 8.14 4.52
CA PHE A 76 -2.49 7.02 3.80
C PHE A 76 -3.51 5.92 3.51
N THR A 77 -4.27 5.51 4.51
CA THR A 77 -5.27 4.43 4.37
C THR A 77 -6.32 4.75 3.31
N ALA A 78 -6.83 6.00 3.31
CA ALA A 78 -7.79 6.47 2.32
C ALA A 78 -7.17 6.53 0.91
N LYS A 79 -5.98 7.12 0.77
CA LYS A 79 -5.25 7.22 -0.50
C LYS A 79 -4.90 5.85 -1.09
N PHE A 80 -4.43 4.93 -0.26
CA PHE A 80 -4.05 3.59 -0.69
C PHE A 80 -5.26 2.78 -1.17
N ARG A 81 -6.38 2.82 -0.42
CA ARG A 81 -7.63 2.16 -0.82
C ARG A 81 -8.13 2.70 -2.15
N GLN A 82 -8.28 4.02 -2.26
CA GLN A 82 -8.76 4.67 -3.48
C GLN A 82 -7.80 4.43 -4.66
N GLY A 83 -6.49 4.55 -4.45
CA GLY A 83 -5.50 4.31 -5.50
C GLY A 83 -5.48 2.86 -5.98
N THR A 84 -5.71 1.89 -5.08
CA THR A 84 -5.83 0.47 -5.46
C THR A 84 -7.08 0.23 -6.30
N GLU A 85 -8.21 0.81 -5.88
CA GLU A 85 -9.46 0.72 -6.63
C GLU A 85 -9.33 1.32 -8.03
N LEU A 86 -8.73 2.50 -8.15
CA LEU A 86 -8.45 3.13 -9.43
C LEU A 86 -7.50 2.28 -10.28
N LEU A 87 -6.41 1.77 -9.72
CA LEU A 87 -5.43 0.97 -10.47
C LEU A 87 -6.02 -0.34 -11.02
N LEU A 88 -6.96 -0.95 -10.30
CA LEU A 88 -7.50 -2.28 -10.61
C LEU A 88 -8.88 -2.25 -11.29
N ALA A 89 -9.47 -1.07 -11.48
CA ALA A 89 -10.74 -0.88 -12.16
C ALA A 89 -10.58 -0.23 -13.53
N SER A 90 -11.50 -0.51 -14.45
CA SER A 90 -11.66 0.31 -15.65
C SER A 90 -12.22 1.67 -15.25
N ASN A 91 -11.48 2.74 -15.51
CA ASN A 91 -11.87 4.10 -15.16
C ASN A 91 -11.51 5.07 -16.30
N GLU A 92 -12.13 6.26 -16.30
CA GLU A 92 -11.94 7.28 -17.33
C GLU A 92 -10.50 7.84 -17.34
N GLU A 93 -9.79 7.79 -16.20
CA GLU A 93 -8.37 8.17 -16.07
C GLU A 93 -7.37 7.05 -16.46
N CYS A 94 -7.83 5.97 -17.11
CA CYS A 94 -6.96 4.90 -17.58
C CYS A 94 -5.84 5.49 -18.45
N VAL A 95 -4.61 4.98 -18.28
CA VAL A 95 -3.47 5.33 -19.17
C VAL A 95 -3.77 5.04 -20.65
N CYS A 96 -4.74 4.16 -20.91
CA CYS A 96 -5.27 3.83 -22.22
C CYS A 96 -6.21 4.87 -22.84
N HIS A 97 -6.50 6.00 -22.16
CA HIS A 97 -7.37 7.07 -22.65
C HIS A 97 -6.65 8.42 -22.83
N GLY A 98 -5.31 8.47 -22.68
CA GLY A 98 -4.53 9.70 -22.89
C GLY A 98 -4.40 10.10 -24.36
N ASP A 99 -3.97 11.34 -24.63
CA ASP A 99 -3.92 12.01 -25.95
C ASP A 99 -3.08 11.30 -27.04
N ASP A 100 -2.39 10.20 -26.73
CA ASP A 100 -1.64 9.36 -27.68
C ASP A 100 -2.31 8.01 -27.96
N CYS A 101 -3.64 7.94 -27.92
CA CYS A 101 -4.36 6.82 -28.50
C CYS A 101 -4.25 6.90 -30.02
N ILE A 102 -3.15 6.36 -30.59
CA ILE A 102 -3.10 6.01 -32.01
C ILE A 102 -4.25 5.05 -32.26
N ASP A 103 -5.24 5.55 -33.00
CA ASP A 103 -6.31 4.80 -33.62
C ASP A 103 -5.83 3.41 -34.06
N GLN A 104 -6.28 2.38 -33.37
CA GLN A 104 -6.48 1.08 -33.98
C GLN A 104 -7.89 0.61 -33.64
N GLN A 105 -8.86 1.21 -34.32
CA GLN A 105 -10.06 0.49 -34.66
C GLN A 105 -9.65 -0.79 -35.40
N THR A 106 -9.78 -1.95 -34.76
CA THR A 106 -10.41 -3.16 -35.33
C THR A 106 -10.47 -4.31 -34.31
N SER A 107 -11.70 -4.67 -33.93
CA SER A 107 -12.16 -6.04 -33.64
C SER A 107 -11.33 -6.97 -32.74
N HIS A 108 -11.87 -7.36 -31.57
CA HIS A 108 -12.39 -8.72 -31.39
C HIS A 108 -13.12 -8.91 -30.06
N SER A 109 -14.41 -9.16 -30.20
CA SER A 109 -15.26 -9.99 -29.35
C SER A 109 -14.51 -10.89 -28.35
N ARG A 110 -14.70 -10.69 -27.04
CA ARG A 110 -14.50 -11.77 -26.06
C ARG A 110 -15.61 -12.80 -26.29
N LYS A 111 -15.40 -13.76 -27.19
CA LYS A 111 -16.07 -15.05 -27.09
C LYS A 111 -15.58 -15.70 -25.80
N VAL A 112 -16.44 -15.74 -24.79
CA VAL A 112 -16.29 -16.65 -23.66
C VAL A 112 -16.39 -18.07 -24.23
N VAL A 113 -15.25 -18.73 -24.41
CA VAL A 113 -15.23 -20.16 -24.68
C VAL A 113 -15.48 -20.86 -23.35
N ILE A 114 -16.75 -21.19 -23.09
CA ILE A 114 -17.10 -22.18 -22.07
C ILE A 114 -16.76 -23.55 -22.66
N THR A 115 -15.58 -24.10 -22.34
CA THR A 115 -15.37 -25.54 -22.51
C THR A 115 -16.11 -26.24 -21.39
N ASN A 116 -17.29 -26.77 -21.71
CA ASN A 116 -17.93 -27.80 -20.89
C ASN A 116 -17.06 -29.06 -20.94
N GLU A 117 -16.51 -29.47 -19.79
CA GLU A 117 -16.09 -30.85 -19.56
C GLU A 117 -17.35 -31.73 -19.51
N LYS A 118 -17.43 -32.71 -20.42
CA LYS A 118 -18.30 -33.87 -20.30
C LYS A 118 -17.41 -35.10 -20.18
N SER A 119 -17.39 -35.74 -19.02
CA SER A 119 -18.01 -37.05 -18.78
C SER A 119 -17.50 -37.71 -17.51
#